data_AF-A0AAP4C7R6-F1
#
_entry.id   AF-A0AAP4C7R6-F1
#
_cell.length_a   1.000
_cell.length_b   1.000
_cell.length_c   1.000
_cell.angle_alpha   90.00
_cell.angle_beta   90.00
_cell.angle_gamma   90.00
#
_symmetry.space_group_name_H-M   'P 1'
#
loop_
_entity.id
_entity.type
_entity.pdbx_description
1 polymer ?
#
loop_
_entity_poly.entity_id
_entity_poly.type
_entity_poly.pdbx_seq_one_letter_code
_entity_poly.pdbx_strand_id
1 'polypeptide(L)'
;MGNVSAMLGVLSGFTAIWVVIVVGYIAGRLNVLGPEGRYVLNRLTFLVASPALLFQTIARADVAVIFGPQVFIAAIGAFTVMALYVLIARFALKRRSAELTVGALSAGQVNANNLGIPIAIFVLGDATYSVPVLLFQLAILQPLSLICLDVQT
;
A
#
# COMPACT_ATOMS: atom_id res chain seq x y z
N MET A 1 -5.57 -27.44 -13.28
CA MET A 1 -4.22 -26.90 -13.57
C MET A 1 -4.14 -25.37 -13.47
N GLY A 2 -5.20 -24.59 -13.75
CA GLY A 2 -5.16 -23.11 -13.68
C GLY A 2 -4.88 -22.48 -12.31
N ASN A 3 -5.31 -23.09 -11.20
CA ASN A 3 -5.10 -22.52 -9.86
C ASN A 3 -3.64 -22.60 -9.39
N VAL A 4 -2.89 -23.63 -9.82
CA VAL A 4 -1.49 -23.83 -9.43
C VAL A 4 -0.58 -22.86 -10.20
N SER A 5 -0.85 -22.63 -11.48
CA SER A 5 -0.13 -21.63 -12.28
C SER A 5 -0.35 -20.21 -11.78
N ALA A 6 -1.58 -19.86 -11.38
CA ALA A 6 -1.88 -18.56 -10.77
C ALA A 6 -1.16 -18.38 -9.41
N MET A 7 -1.16 -19.41 -8.56
CA MET A 7 -0.45 -19.39 -7.28
C MET A 7 1.07 -19.23 -7.47
N LEU A 8 1.66 -19.95 -8.42
CA LEU A 8 3.07 -19.84 -8.77
C LEU A 8 3.41 -18.46 -9.36
N GLY A 9 2.52 -17.88 -10.17
CA GLY A 9 2.69 -16.53 -10.69
C GLY A 9 2.68 -15.47 -9.60
N VAL A 10 1.78 -15.55 -8.62
CA VAL A 10 1.77 -14.65 -7.45
C VAL A 10 3.07 -14.77 -6.64
N LEU A 11 3.53 -15.99 -6.36
CA LEU A 11 4.82 -16.24 -5.70
C LEU A 11 5.99 -15.67 -6.51
N SER A 12 5.95 -15.80 -7.84
CA SER A 12 6.93 -15.21 -8.74
C SER A 12 6.94 -13.68 -8.68
N GLY A 13 5.78 -13.03 -8.64
CA GLY A 13 5.74 -11.57 -8.52
C GLY A 13 6.24 -11.06 -7.16
N PHE A 14 5.98 -11.79 -6.07
CA PHE A 14 6.57 -11.48 -4.76
C PHE A 14 8.07 -11.73 -4.70
N THR A 15 8.59 -12.65 -5.51
CA THR A 15 10.02 -12.96 -5.56
C THR A 15 10.85 -11.71 -5.85
N ALA A 16 10.37 -10.80 -6.72
CA ALA A 16 11.07 -9.53 -6.99
C ALA A 16 11.27 -8.69 -5.71
N ILE A 17 10.22 -8.55 -4.89
CA ILE A 17 10.29 -7.81 -3.62
C ILE A 17 11.23 -8.52 -2.64
N TRP A 18 11.11 -9.83 -2.52
CA TRP A 18 11.97 -10.62 -1.63
C TRP A 18 13.44 -10.53 -2.01
N VAL A 19 13.76 -10.57 -3.31
CA VAL A 19 15.13 -10.39 -3.81
C VAL A 19 15.67 -9.02 -3.39
N VAL A 20 14.90 -7.94 -3.57
CA VAL A 20 15.34 -6.59 -3.15
C VAL A 20 15.55 -6.52 -1.64
N ILE A 21 14.65 -7.11 -0.84
CA ILE A 21 14.80 -7.18 0.63
C ILE A 21 16.07 -7.94 1.02
N VAL A 22 16.33 -9.10 0.41
CA VAL A 22 17.52 -9.92 0.69
C VAL A 22 18.80 -9.16 0.32
N VAL A 23 18.83 -8.50 -0.83
CA VAL A 23 19.96 -7.65 -1.23
C VAL A 23 20.19 -6.53 -0.21
N GLY A 24 19.14 -5.83 0.20
CA GLY A 24 19.23 -4.79 1.24
C GLY A 24 19.71 -5.33 2.59
N TYR A 25 19.24 -6.51 2.99
CA TYR A 25 19.68 -7.19 4.21
C TYR A 25 21.16 -7.55 4.17
N ILE A 26 21.63 -8.14 3.06
CA ILE A 26 23.04 -8.49 2.87
C ILE A 26 23.90 -7.22 2.89
N ALA A 27 23.51 -6.17 2.15
CA ALA A 27 24.22 -4.89 2.15
C ALA A 27 24.31 -4.26 3.55
N GLY A 28 23.25 -4.35 4.35
CA GLY A 28 23.23 -3.92 5.74
C GLY A 28 24.13 -4.76 6.65
N ARG A 29 24.11 -6.09 6.50
CA ARG A 29 24.96 -7.02 7.27
C ARG A 29 26.45 -6.87 6.96
N LEU A 30 26.78 -6.57 5.71
CA LEU A 30 28.15 -6.29 5.27
C LEU A 30 28.60 -4.86 5.58
N ASN A 31 27.72 -4.04 6.17
CA ASN A 31 27.97 -2.63 6.51
C ASN A 31 28.49 -1.79 5.33
N VAL A 32 28.04 -2.09 4.11
CA VAL A 32 28.54 -1.46 2.85
C VAL A 32 28.37 0.06 2.87
N LEU A 33 27.34 0.55 3.56
CA LEU A 33 26.96 1.98 3.62
C LEU A 33 27.43 2.66 4.92
N GLY A 34 28.16 1.97 5.78
CA GLY A 34 28.59 2.48 7.08
C GLY A 34 27.50 2.53 8.15
N PRO A 35 27.81 3.07 9.35
CA PRO A 35 26.90 3.10 10.51
C PRO A 35 25.60 3.89 10.26
N GLU A 36 25.69 4.99 9.52
CA GLU A 36 24.57 5.91 9.25
C GLU A 36 23.81 5.57 7.96
N GLY A 37 24.23 4.54 7.21
CA GLY A 37 23.66 4.22 5.91
C GLY A 37 22.14 4.02 5.95
N ARG A 38 21.63 3.33 6.97
CA ARG A 38 20.18 3.12 7.17
C ARG A 38 19.44 4.44 7.45
N TYR A 39 20.06 5.34 8.22
CA TYR A 39 19.46 6.63 8.55
C TYR A 39 19.35 7.53 7.30
N VAL A 40 20.43 7.62 6.52
CA VAL A 40 20.47 8.42 5.29
C VAL A 40 19.50 7.87 4.25
N LEU A 41 19.49 6.55 4.03
CA LEU A 41 18.56 5.92 3.09
C LEU A 41 17.10 6.14 3.51
N ASN A 42 16.75 5.98 4.78
CA ASN A 42 15.40 6.26 5.26
C ASN A 42 15.00 7.71 4.98
N ARG A 43 15.86 8.68 5.31
CA ARG A 43 15.56 10.09 5.02
C ARG A 43 15.38 10.35 3.53
N LEU A 44 16.26 9.79 2.69
CA LEU A 44 16.15 9.92 1.24
C LEU A 44 14.83 9.32 0.72
N THR A 45 14.47 8.13 1.18
CA THR A 45 13.22 7.49 0.80
C THR A 45 12.01 8.31 1.23
N PHE A 46 11.94 8.72 2.50
CA PHE A 46 10.77 9.43 3.02
C PHE A 46 10.63 10.87 2.54
N LEU A 47 11.74 11.61 2.45
CA LEU A 47 11.71 13.05 2.15
C LEU A 47 11.79 13.35 0.64
N VAL A 48 12.35 12.44 -0.16
CA VAL A 48 12.58 12.67 -1.60
C VAL A 48 11.85 11.65 -2.46
N ALA A 49 12.08 10.35 -2.23
CA ALA A 49 11.54 9.32 -3.12
C ALA A 49 10.01 9.20 -3.01
N SER A 50 9.44 9.21 -1.80
CA SER A 50 8.00 9.14 -1.56
C SER A 50 7.23 10.31 -2.19
N PRO A 51 7.59 11.60 -1.98
CA PRO A 51 6.90 12.70 -2.64
C PRO A 51 7.09 12.70 -4.15
N ALA A 52 8.27 12.32 -4.66
CA ALA A 52 8.50 12.19 -6.09
C ALA A 52 7.62 11.08 -6.70
N LEU A 53 7.50 9.94 -6.02
CA LEU A 53 6.62 8.85 -6.43
C LEU A 53 5.16 9.31 -6.43
N LEU A 54 4.70 9.97 -5.37
CA LEU A 54 3.34 10.50 -5.28
C LEU A 54 3.05 11.48 -6.42
N PHE A 55 3.95 12.43 -6.69
CA PHE A 55 3.81 13.36 -7.81
C PHE A 55 3.80 12.63 -9.15
N GLN A 56 4.73 11.70 -9.39
CA GLN A 56 4.79 10.93 -10.62
C GLN A 56 3.53 10.10 -10.84
N THR A 57 2.97 9.50 -9.78
CA THR A 57 1.75 8.72 -9.86
C THR A 57 0.55 9.62 -10.18
N ILE A 58 0.41 10.76 -9.52
CA ILE A 58 -0.68 11.71 -9.82
C ILE A 58 -0.54 12.28 -11.24
N ALA A 59 0.67 12.69 -11.66
CA ALA A 59 0.90 13.30 -12.97
C ALA A 59 0.65 12.34 -14.14
N ARG A 60 0.72 11.02 -13.90
CA ARG A 60 0.43 9.98 -14.91
C ARG A 60 -0.92 9.31 -14.70
N ALA A 61 -1.69 9.71 -13.69
CA ALA A 61 -2.99 9.15 -13.41
C ALA A 61 -3.96 9.53 -14.52
N ASP A 62 -4.56 8.53 -15.17
CA ASP A 62 -5.72 8.76 -16.02
C ASP A 62 -6.94 8.97 -15.12
N VAL A 63 -7.46 10.19 -15.11
CA VAL A 63 -8.62 10.59 -14.29
C VAL A 63 -9.87 9.80 -14.67
N ALA A 64 -9.97 9.31 -15.92
CA ALA A 64 -11.10 8.49 -16.36
C ALA A 64 -11.21 7.17 -15.58
N VAL A 65 -10.07 6.62 -15.12
CA VAL A 65 -10.02 5.38 -14.33
C VAL A 65 -10.64 5.58 -12.94
N ILE A 66 -10.66 6.82 -12.42
CA ILE A 66 -11.24 7.14 -11.10
C ILE A 66 -12.76 6.98 -11.09
N PHE A 67 -13.42 7.17 -12.23
CA PHE A 67 -14.86 7.00 -12.39
C PHE A 67 -15.26 5.57 -12.77
N GLY A 68 -14.29 4.64 -12.85
CA GLY A 68 -14.54 3.24 -13.15
C GLY A 68 -15.16 2.48 -11.97
N PRO A 69 -15.95 1.42 -12.24
CA PRO A 69 -16.55 0.58 -11.20
C PRO A 69 -15.52 -0.03 -10.24
N GLN A 70 -14.26 -0.19 -10.67
CA GLN A 70 -13.19 -0.75 -9.86
C GLN A 70 -12.81 0.13 -8.67
N VAL A 71 -12.87 1.46 -8.81
CA VAL A 71 -12.63 2.38 -7.68
C VAL A 71 -13.72 2.27 -6.64
N PHE A 72 -14.98 2.13 -7.05
CA PHE A 72 -16.09 1.91 -6.12
C PHE A 72 -15.95 0.59 -5.37
N ILE A 73 -15.57 -0.49 -6.06
CA ILE A 73 -15.30 -1.79 -5.41
C ILE A 73 -14.17 -1.66 -4.38
N ALA A 74 -13.08 -0.99 -4.74
CA ALA A 74 -11.95 -0.76 -3.84
C ALA A 74 -12.35 0.10 -2.63
N ALA A 75 -13.11 1.18 -2.85
CA ALA A 75 -13.57 2.09 -1.82
C ALA A 75 -14.52 1.38 -0.84
N ILE A 76 -15.55 0.70 -1.36
CA ILE A 76 -16.51 -0.04 -0.54
C ILE A 76 -15.76 -1.10 0.28
N GLY A 77 -14.89 -1.91 -0.34
CA GLY A 77 -14.10 -2.91 0.36
C GLY A 77 -13.25 -2.32 1.48
N ALA A 78 -12.50 -1.26 1.19
CA ALA A 78 -11.67 -0.57 2.18
C ALA A 78 -12.51 -0.02 3.34
N PHE A 79 -13.56 0.76 3.05
CA PHE A 79 -14.40 1.36 4.08
C PHE A 79 -15.18 0.34 4.89
N THR A 80 -15.63 -0.77 4.30
CA THR A 80 -16.26 -1.87 5.04
C THR A 80 -15.29 -2.48 6.04
N VAL A 81 -14.06 -2.81 5.64
CA VAL A 81 -13.05 -3.38 6.54
C VAL A 81 -12.65 -2.38 7.63
N MET A 82 -12.48 -1.11 7.28
CA MET A 82 -12.21 -0.03 8.24
C MET A 82 -13.33 0.11 9.26
N ALA A 83 -14.59 0.14 8.81
CA ALA A 83 -15.74 0.26 9.70
C ALA A 83 -15.85 -0.96 10.63
N LEU A 84 -15.68 -2.17 10.10
CA LEU A 84 -15.66 -3.40 10.91
C LEU A 84 -14.56 -3.35 11.96
N TYR A 85 -13.34 -2.93 11.57
CA TYR A 85 -12.24 -2.75 12.52
C TYR A 85 -12.60 -1.76 13.62
N VAL A 86 -13.11 -0.57 13.26
CA VAL A 86 -13.47 0.46 14.24
C VAL A 86 -14.55 -0.05 15.19
N LEU A 87 -15.57 -0.75 14.69
CA LEU A 87 -16.63 -1.33 15.52
C LEU A 87 -16.04 -2.33 16.52
N ILE A 88 -15.23 -3.28 16.05
CA ILE A 88 -14.61 -4.29 16.91
C ILE A 88 -13.66 -3.62 17.92
N ALA A 89 -12.77 -2.76 17.46
CA ALA A 89 -11.76 -2.14 18.31
C ALA A 89 -12.36 -1.15 19.32
N ARG A 90 -13.47 -0.48 18.99
CA ARG A 90 -14.17 0.43 19.91
C ARG A 90 -15.02 -0.33 20.92
N PHE A 91 -15.81 -1.31 20.48
CA PHE A 91 -16.77 -1.99 21.35
C PHE A 91 -16.18 -3.18 22.11
N ALA A 92 -15.32 -4.00 21.48
CA ALA A 92 -14.71 -5.15 22.13
C ALA A 92 -13.38 -4.80 22.81
N LEU A 93 -12.55 -3.95 22.19
CA LEU A 93 -11.20 -3.65 22.68
C LEU A 93 -11.06 -2.30 23.42
N LYS A 94 -12.12 -1.47 23.43
CA LYS A 94 -12.17 -0.16 24.14
C LYS A 94 -10.98 0.76 23.83
N ARG A 95 -10.52 0.77 22.59
CA ARG A 95 -9.34 1.53 22.13
C ARG A 95 -9.64 3.03 22.00
N ARG A 96 -8.61 3.87 22.18
CA ARG A 96 -8.67 5.34 22.06
C ARG A 96 -8.79 5.81 20.60
N SER A 97 -9.28 7.02 20.37
CA SER A 97 -9.58 7.56 19.02
C SER A 97 -8.40 7.49 18.04
N ALA A 98 -7.20 7.91 18.44
CA ALA A 98 -6.01 7.84 17.57
C ALA A 98 -5.61 6.39 17.23
N GLU A 99 -5.73 5.46 18.20
CA GLU A 99 -5.47 4.03 17.96
C GLU A 99 -6.50 3.42 16.99
N LEU A 100 -7.76 3.88 17.06
CA LEU A 100 -8.80 3.46 16.12
C LEU A 100 -8.50 3.93 14.70
N THR A 101 -8.06 5.19 14.52
CA THR A 101 -7.70 5.71 13.18
C THR A 101 -6.51 4.94 12.61
N VAL A 102 -5.40 4.83 13.33
CA VAL A 102 -4.21 4.10 12.84
C VAL A 102 -4.54 2.64 12.55
N GLY A 103 -5.32 2.00 13.42
CA GLY A 103 -5.74 0.61 13.23
C GLY A 103 -6.69 0.41 12.04
N ALA A 104 -7.65 1.32 11.84
CA ALA A 104 -8.54 1.29 10.69
C ALA A 104 -7.76 1.46 9.39
N LEU A 105 -6.85 2.43 9.35
CA LEU A 105 -5.96 2.64 8.20
C LEU A 105 -5.11 1.41 7.90
N SER A 106 -4.55 0.78 8.94
CA SER A 106 -3.77 -0.45 8.81
C SER A 106 -4.60 -1.62 8.27
N ALA A 107 -5.90 -1.68 8.57
CA ALA A 107 -6.80 -2.71 8.09
C ALA A 107 -7.32 -2.45 6.66
N GLY A 108 -7.59 -1.18 6.32
CA GLY A 108 -8.20 -0.78 5.05
C GLY A 108 -7.20 -0.47 3.93
N GLN A 109 -5.93 -0.19 4.25
CA GLN A 109 -4.88 0.03 3.27
C GLN A 109 -4.34 -1.31 2.77
N VAL A 110 -4.54 -1.57 1.48
CA VAL A 110 -3.98 -2.74 0.80
C VAL A 110 -2.66 -2.38 0.15
N ASN A 111 -1.75 -3.34 0.08
CA ASN A 111 -0.45 -3.17 -0.56
C ASN A 111 -0.59 -3.21 -2.10
N ALA A 112 -1.40 -2.32 -2.69
CA ALA A 112 -1.72 -2.36 -4.11
C ALA A 112 -0.49 -2.17 -5.02
N ASN A 113 0.52 -1.41 -4.57
CA ASN A 113 1.75 -1.20 -5.34
C ASN A 113 2.65 -2.44 -5.33
N ASN A 114 2.87 -2.99 -4.14
CA ASN A 114 3.84 -4.05 -3.93
C ASN A 114 3.21 -5.43 -4.18
N LEU A 115 2.05 -5.70 -3.58
CA LEU A 115 1.37 -6.99 -3.74
C LEU A 115 0.31 -6.98 -4.84
N GLY A 116 -0.35 -5.83 -5.07
CA GLY A 116 -1.43 -5.73 -6.07
C GLY A 116 -0.93 -5.98 -7.49
N ILE A 117 0.19 -5.36 -7.90
CA ILE A 117 0.71 -5.50 -9.28
C ILE A 117 1.00 -6.97 -9.63
N PRO A 118 1.75 -7.75 -8.81
CA PRO A 118 1.87 -9.19 -8.97
C PRO A 118 0.52 -9.91 -9.13
N ILE A 119 -0.44 -9.66 -8.24
CA ILE A 119 -1.73 -10.33 -8.27
C ILE A 119 -2.50 -9.96 -9.54
N ALA A 120 -2.48 -8.70 -9.94
CA ALA A 120 -3.15 -8.21 -11.13
C ALA A 120 -2.58 -8.85 -12.41
N ILE A 121 -1.26 -8.94 -12.54
CA ILE A 121 -0.61 -9.60 -13.69
C ILE A 121 -0.85 -11.11 -13.68
N PHE A 122 -0.58 -11.76 -12.55
CA PHE A 122 -0.45 -13.23 -12.51
C PHE A 122 -1.75 -13.97 -12.17
N VAL A 123 -2.72 -13.31 -11.54
CA VAL A 123 -4.06 -13.88 -11.24
C VAL A 123 -5.10 -13.32 -12.19
N LEU A 124 -5.10 -12.01 -12.43
CA LEU A 124 -6.11 -11.33 -13.23
C LEU A 124 -5.71 -11.14 -14.70
N GLY A 125 -4.45 -11.39 -15.05
CA GLY A 125 -3.94 -11.36 -16.42
C GLY A 125 -3.54 -9.97 -16.95
N ASP A 126 -3.67 -8.92 -16.14
CA ASP A 126 -3.35 -7.54 -16.55
C ASP A 126 -2.96 -6.66 -15.35
N ALA A 127 -1.82 -5.98 -15.42
CA ALA A 127 -1.36 -5.04 -14.40
C ALA A 127 -2.34 -3.88 -14.15
N THR A 128 -3.13 -3.53 -15.17
CA THR A 128 -4.06 -2.40 -15.16
C THR A 128 -5.12 -2.54 -14.07
N TYR A 129 -5.45 -3.77 -13.64
CA TYR A 129 -6.38 -4.00 -12.53
C TYR A 129 -5.90 -3.44 -11.18
N SER A 130 -4.59 -3.20 -10.99
CA SER A 130 -4.06 -2.57 -9.76
C SER A 130 -4.14 -1.04 -9.78
N VAL A 131 -4.22 -0.44 -10.97
CA VAL A 131 -4.16 1.02 -11.14
C VAL A 131 -5.32 1.73 -10.42
N PRO A 132 -6.59 1.33 -10.55
CA PRO A 132 -7.69 1.99 -9.84
C PRO A 132 -7.54 1.95 -8.32
N VAL A 133 -7.08 0.81 -7.78
CA VAL A 133 -6.85 0.63 -6.34
C VAL A 133 -5.71 1.53 -5.87
N LEU A 134 -4.61 1.57 -6.61
CA LEU A 134 -3.48 2.46 -6.34
C LEU A 134 -3.88 3.94 -6.34
N LEU A 135 -4.62 4.36 -7.37
CA LEU A 135 -5.10 5.74 -7.50
C LEU A 135 -6.06 6.11 -6.37
N PHE A 136 -7.02 5.24 -6.03
CA PHE A 136 -7.91 5.47 -4.89
C PHE A 136 -7.13 5.69 -3.59
N GLN A 137 -6.11 4.86 -3.34
CA GLN A 137 -5.32 4.98 -2.11
C GLN A 137 -4.48 6.27 -2.09
N LEU A 138 -3.82 6.62 -3.18
CA LEU A 138 -2.92 7.78 -3.25
C LEU A 138 -3.68 9.10 -3.34
N ALA A 139 -4.75 9.16 -4.13
CA ALA A 139 -5.48 10.40 -4.40
C ALA A 139 -6.57 10.70 -3.36
N ILE A 140 -7.13 9.67 -2.71
CA ILE A 140 -8.29 9.84 -1.82
C ILE A 140 -7.96 9.38 -0.41
N LEU A 141 -7.63 8.09 -0.23
CA LEU A 141 -7.54 7.51 1.11
C LEU A 141 -6.37 8.10 1.91
N GLN A 142 -5.18 8.27 1.33
CA GLN A 142 -4.01 8.82 2.01
C GLN A 142 -4.20 10.29 2.44
N PRO A 143 -4.65 11.23 1.58
CA PRO A 143 -4.94 12.59 2.01
C PRO A 143 -6.00 12.65 3.13
N LEU A 144 -7.09 11.88 3.02
CA LEU A 144 -8.11 11.80 4.07
C LEU A 144 -7.55 11.27 5.39
N SER A 145 -6.66 10.28 5.31
CA SER A 145 -5.97 9.71 6.48
C SER A 145 -5.17 10.76 7.22
N LEU A 146 -4.39 11.57 6.47
CA LEU A 146 -3.58 12.64 7.04
C LEU A 146 -4.46 13.72 7.68
N ILE A 147 -5.51 14.17 6.98
CA ILE A 147 -6.47 15.14 7.55
C ILE A 147 -7.10 14.61 8.84
N CYS A 148 -7.52 13.35 8.87
CA CYS A 148 -8.10 12.74 10.07
C CYS A 148 -7.12 12.64 11.24
N LEU A 149 -5.82 12.43 10.97
CA LEU A 149 -4.78 12.40 11.99
C LEU A 149 -4.43 13.81 12.48
N ASP A 150 -4.32 14.78 11.58
CA ASP A 150 -4.03 16.18 11.90
C ASP A 150 -5.13 16.80 12.78
N VAL A 151 -6.40 16.49 12.54
CA VAL A 151 -7.52 16.98 13.39
C VAL A 151 -7.51 16.37 14.80
N GLN A 152 -6.82 15.25 15.00
CA GLN A 152 -6.75 14.55 16.30
C GLN A 152 -5.50 14.89 17.12
N THR A 153 -4.55 15.61 16.55
CA THR A 153 -3.26 15.96 17.17
C THR A 153 -3.26 17.42 17.61
#